data_AF-A0A352YWV2-F1
#
_entry.id   AF-A0A352YWV2-F1
#
_cell.length_a   1.000
_cell.length_b   1.000
_cell.length_c   1.000
_cell.angle_alpha   90.00
_cell.angle_beta   90.00
_cell.angle_gamma   90.00
#
_symmetry.space_group_name_H-M   'P 1'
#
loop_
_entity.id
_entity.type
_entity.pdbx_description
1 polymer ?
#
loop_
_entity_poly.entity_id
_entity_poly.type
_entity_poly.pdbx_seq_one_letter_code
_entity_poly.pdbx_strand_id
1 'polypeptide(L)'
;MTSDGVAVFFDGDPKFMMYYFNEIKAVGKATVYEATRLAFNQQRDIFNVLDLVRGVRRITNREYLMDGTILRRLRELREDGRAMYKEYETGKYKKI
;
A
#
# COMPACT_ATOMS: atom_id res chain seq x y z
N MET A 1 22.38 -13.52 2.74
CA MET A 1 21.21 -12.89 2.09
C MET A 1 20.15 -12.72 3.15
N THR A 2 19.97 -11.52 3.69
CA THR A 2 18.82 -11.22 4.55
C THR A 2 17.58 -11.21 3.65
N SER A 3 16.74 -12.23 3.78
CA SER A 3 15.46 -12.30 3.10
C SER A 3 14.53 -11.30 3.76
N ASP A 4 14.35 -10.14 3.13
CA ASP A 4 13.34 -9.18 3.55
C ASP A 4 11.96 -9.89 3.52
N GLY A 5 11.21 -9.81 4.60
CA GLY A 5 9.90 -10.45 4.75
C GLY A 5 8.84 -9.40 5.05
N VAL A 6 7.57 -9.68 4.72
CA VAL A 6 6.45 -8.79 5.05
C VAL A 6 5.60 -9.47 6.12
N ALA A 7 5.42 -8.78 7.25
CA ALA A 7 4.47 -9.20 8.28
C ALA A 7 3.06 -8.77 7.86
N VAL A 8 2.14 -9.74 7.77
CA VAL A 8 0.74 -9.49 7.42
C VAL A 8 -0.14 -9.79 8.63
N PHE A 9 -1.01 -8.84 8.96
CA PHE A 9 -2.06 -9.00 9.97
C PHE A 9 -3.39 -9.20 9.23
N PHE A 10 -4.06 -10.32 9.49
CA PHE A 10 -5.44 -10.55 9.06
C PHE A 10 -6.39 -10.10 10.17
N ASP A 11 -7.45 -9.38 9.81
CA ASP A 11 -8.42 -8.88 10.78
C ASP A 11 -9.13 -10.09 11.44
N GLY A 12 -9.02 -10.22 12.77
CA GLY A 12 -9.54 -11.33 13.56
C GLY A 12 -8.52 -12.38 14.02
N ASP A 13 -7.26 -12.31 13.59
CA ASP A 13 -6.22 -13.27 14.02
C ASP A 13 -5.26 -12.62 15.04
N PRO A 14 -5.09 -13.16 16.27
CA PRO A 14 -4.26 -12.55 17.31
C PRO A 14 -2.74 -12.61 17.04
N LYS A 15 -2.29 -13.19 15.93
CA LYS A 15 -0.88 -13.35 15.58
C LYS A 15 -0.59 -12.85 14.17
N PHE A 16 0.55 -12.20 13.98
CA PHE A 16 1.05 -11.90 12.63
C PHE A 16 1.69 -13.15 12.01
N MET A 17 1.51 -13.33 10.71
CA MET A 17 2.26 -14.32 9.93
C MET A 17 3.34 -13.61 9.13
N MET A 18 4.56 -14.15 9.18
CA MET A 18 5.67 -13.70 8.34
C MET A 18 5.60 -14.44 7.01
N TYR A 19 5.50 -13.68 5.92
CA TYR A 19 5.60 -14.22 4.57
C TYR A 19 6.89 -13.74 3.92
N TYR A 20 7.62 -14.67 3.30
CA TYR A 20 8.76 -14.32 2.46
C TYR A 20 8.26 -13.78 1.11
N PHE A 21 8.98 -12.85 0.47
CA PHE A 21 8.53 -12.20 -0.78
C PHE A 21 8.17 -13.18 -1.92
N ASN A 22 8.76 -14.37 -1.93
CA ASN A 22 8.48 -15.45 -2.88
C ASN A 22 7.18 -16.22 -2.57
N GLU A 23 6.67 -16.13 -1.35
CA GLU A 23 5.43 -16.79 -0.89
C GLU A 23 4.21 -15.87 -0.99
N ILE A 24 4.43 -14.55 -1.05
CA ILE A 24 3.37 -13.56 -1.27
C ILE A 24 3.04 -13.52 -2.77
N LYS A 25 2.38 -14.57 -3.26
CA LYS A 25 1.39 -14.36 -4.33
C LYS A 25 0.18 -13.76 -3.62
N ALA A 26 -0.14 -12.49 -3.89
CA ALA A 26 -1.44 -11.95 -3.51
C ALA A 26 -2.52 -12.75 -4.27
N VAL A 27 -2.98 -13.85 -3.69
CA VAL A 27 -4.06 -14.66 -4.25
C VAL A 27 -5.36 -14.13 -3.67
N GLY A 28 -5.93 -13.13 -4.34
CA GLY A 28 -7.24 -12.57 -4.02
C GLY A 28 -7.55 -11.32 -4.84
N LYS A 29 -8.83 -11.05 -5.12
CA LYS A 29 -9.30 -9.77 -5.70
C LYS A 29 -9.18 -8.66 -4.65
N ALA A 30 -7.97 -8.31 -4.22
CA ALA A 30 -7.75 -7.15 -3.35
C ALA A 30 -8.42 -5.94 -3.99
N THR A 31 -9.32 -5.30 -3.26
CA THR A 31 -9.98 -4.08 -3.71
C THR A 31 -8.92 -3.00 -3.92
N VAL A 32 -9.23 -1.98 -4.74
CA VAL A 32 -8.30 -0.86 -4.91
C VAL A 32 -8.00 -0.18 -3.57
N TYR A 33 -8.96 -0.14 -2.64
CA TYR A 33 -8.76 0.39 -1.30
C TYR A 33 -7.69 -0.39 -0.52
N GLU A 34 -7.82 -1.72 -0.43
CA GLU A 34 -6.87 -2.58 0.28
C GLU A 34 -5.49 -2.56 -0.37
N ALA A 35 -5.44 -2.57 -1.71
CA ALA A 35 -4.20 -2.45 -2.45
C ALA A 35 -3.52 -1.10 -2.22
N THR A 36 -4.27 0.00 -2.13
CA THR A 36 -3.73 1.32 -1.77
C THR A 36 -3.16 1.32 -0.37
N ARG A 37 -3.83 0.70 0.61
CA ARG A 37 -3.31 0.58 1.98
C ARG A 37 -2.01 -0.22 2.00
N LEU A 38 -1.97 -1.36 1.32
CA LEU A 38 -0.78 -2.20 1.26
C LEU A 38 0.39 -1.48 0.58
N ALA A 39 0.14 -0.84 -0.58
CA ALA A 39 1.13 -0.06 -1.30
C ALA A 39 1.66 1.10 -0.45
N PHE A 40 0.79 1.78 0.29
CA PHE A 40 1.16 2.86 1.22
C PHE A 40 2.07 2.33 2.32
N ASN A 41 1.72 1.22 2.96
CA ASN A 41 2.55 0.63 4.02
C ASN A 41 3.95 0.25 3.54
N GLN A 42 4.07 -0.22 2.28
CA GLN A 42 5.36 -0.56 1.67
C GLN A 42 6.21 0.66 1.28
N GLN A 43 5.64 1.87 1.23
CA GLN A 43 6.41 3.08 0.94
C GLN A 43 7.40 3.42 2.07
N ARG A 44 8.46 4.15 1.71
CA ARG A 44 9.35 4.80 2.67
C ARG A 44 8.62 5.90 3.45
N ASP A 45 9.26 6.42 4.49
CA ASP A 45 8.73 7.53 5.30
C ASP A 45 8.39 8.76 4.44
N ILE A 46 9.26 9.08 3.48
CA ILE A 46 9.00 10.05 2.41
C ILE A 46 8.83 9.27 1.11
N PHE A 47 7.74 9.50 0.39
CA PHE A 47 7.41 8.78 -0.83
C PHE A 47 6.88 9.69 -1.93
N ASN A 48 7.13 9.32 -3.19
CA ASN A 48 6.53 9.95 -4.34
C ASN A 48 5.18 9.29 -4.63
N VAL A 49 4.19 10.10 -5.00
CA VAL A 49 2.85 9.61 -5.36
C VAL A 49 2.86 8.62 -6.52
N LEU A 50 3.78 8.78 -7.47
CA LEU A 50 3.94 7.88 -8.62
C LEU A 50 4.38 6.48 -8.19
N ASP A 51 5.22 6.37 -7.15
CA ASP A 51 5.67 5.08 -6.63
C ASP A 51 4.54 4.34 -5.93
N LEU A 52 3.69 5.05 -5.20
CA LEU A 52 2.47 4.51 -4.63
C LEU A 52 1.54 3.97 -5.75
N VAL A 53 1.26 4.79 -6.76
CA VAL A 53 0.40 4.41 -7.91
C VAL A 53 0.92 3.14 -8.60
N ARG A 54 2.23 3.07 -8.85
CA ARG A 54 2.88 1.89 -9.42
C ARG A 54 2.73 0.65 -8.52
N GLY A 55 2.87 0.82 -7.21
CA GLY A 55 2.65 -0.24 -6.23
C GLY A 55 1.23 -0.80 -6.29
N VAL A 56 0.22 0.07 -6.31
CA VAL A 56 -1.19 -0.34 -6.38
C VAL A 56 -1.51 -1.09 -7.67
N ARG A 57 -0.99 -0.63 -8.82
CA ARG A 57 -1.18 -1.33 -10.11
C ARG A 57 -0.57 -2.72 -10.10
N ARG A 58 0.62 -2.90 -9.52
CA ARG A 58 1.27 -4.21 -9.36
C ARG A 58 0.46 -5.13 -8.47
N ILE A 59 -0.01 -4.65 -7.31
CA ILE A 59 -0.78 -5.44 -6.36
C ILE A 59 -2.13 -5.87 -6.95
N THR A 60 -2.80 -4.98 -7.68
CA THR A 60 -4.12 -5.27 -8.28
C THR A 60 -4.03 -6.01 -9.62
N ASN A 61 -2.83 -6.12 -10.22
CA ASN A 61 -2.62 -6.57 -11.59
C ASN A 61 -3.47 -5.82 -12.62
N ARG A 62 -3.66 -4.50 -12.42
CA ARG A 62 -4.45 -3.61 -13.30
C ARG A 62 -3.58 -2.44 -13.76
N GLU A 63 -2.81 -2.67 -14.80
CA GLU A 63 -1.85 -1.68 -15.31
C GLU A 63 -2.50 -0.33 -15.71
N TYR A 64 -3.73 -0.38 -16.23
CA TYR A 64 -4.48 0.80 -16.65
C TYR A 64 -5.40 1.40 -15.56
N LEU A 65 -5.25 0.99 -14.29
CA LEU A 65 -6.02 1.59 -13.21
C LEU A 65 -5.68 3.09 -13.10
N MET A 66 -6.70 3.93 -13.17
CA MET A 66 -6.54 5.38 -13.18
C MET A 66 -5.96 5.93 -11.86
N ASP A 67 -5.02 6.85 -11.98
CA ASP A 67 -4.36 7.54 -10.85
C ASP A 67 -5.40 8.17 -9.94
N GLY A 68 -6.39 8.88 -10.50
CA GLY A 68 -7.46 9.52 -9.75
C GLY A 68 -8.24 8.56 -8.84
N THR A 69 -8.43 7.31 -9.26
CA THR A 69 -9.07 6.27 -8.44
C THR A 69 -8.20 5.90 -7.24
N ILE A 70 -6.90 5.73 -7.45
CA ILE A 70 -5.93 5.37 -6.40
C ILE A 70 -5.80 6.52 -5.39
N LEU A 71 -5.66 7.76 -5.89
CA LEU A 71 -5.54 8.95 -5.05
C LEU A 71 -6.81 9.22 -4.24
N ARG A 72 -7.99 8.92 -4.80
CA ARG A 72 -9.23 8.95 -4.03
C ARG A 72 -9.21 7.95 -2.87
N ARG A 73 -8.78 6.71 -3.12
CA ARG A 73 -8.66 5.70 -2.05
C ARG A 73 -7.61 6.06 -1.00
N LEU A 74 -6.54 6.73 -1.39
CA LEU A 74 -5.54 7.24 -0.45
C LEU A 74 -6.13 8.31 0.49
N ARG A 75 -7.00 9.19 -0.02
CA ARG A 75 -7.71 10.19 0.80
C ARG A 75 -8.71 9.54 1.76
N GLU A 76 -9.50 8.60 1.28
CA GLU A 76 -10.42 7.82 2.13
C GLU A 76 -9.67 7.09 3.25
N LEU A 77 -8.54 6.44 2.94
CA LEU A 77 -7.68 5.82 3.96
C LEU A 77 -7.16 6.82 5.00
N ARG A 78 -6.92 8.07 4.61
CA ARG A 78 -6.52 9.13 5.54
C ARG A 78 -7.69 9.56 6.43
N GLU A 79 -8.88 9.74 5.86
CA GLU A 79 -10.11 10.05 6.59
C GLU A 79 -10.45 8.94 7.60
N ASP A 80 -10.24 7.68 7.23
CA ASP A 80 -10.49 6.50 8.06
C ASP A 80 -9.44 6.25 9.16
N GLY A 81 -8.40 7.09 9.28
CA GLY A 81 -7.35 6.85 10.28
C GLY A 81 -6.27 5.83 9.87
N ARG A 82 -6.31 5.30 8.64
CA ARG A 82 -5.55 4.13 8.21
C ARG A 82 -4.28 4.43 7.40
N ALA A 83 -4.15 5.64 6.87
CA ALA A 83 -2.95 6.12 6.18
C ALA A 83 -2.72 7.61 6.47
N MET A 84 -1.89 7.91 7.47
CA MET A 84 -1.58 9.27 7.86
C MET A 84 -0.37 9.79 7.10
N TYR A 85 -0.53 10.92 6.42
CA TYR A 85 0.53 11.57 5.66
C TYR A 85 0.25 13.07 5.50
N LYS A 86 1.33 13.83 5.27
CA LYS A 86 1.28 15.24 4.87
C LYS A 86 2.10 15.45 3.60
N GLU A 87 1.78 16.52 2.89
CA GLU A 87 2.65 17.01 1.84
C GLU A 87 3.99 17.47 2.44
N TYR A 88 5.08 17.09 1.79
CA TYR A 88 6.44 17.45 2.19
C TYR A 88 7.06 18.41 1.17
N GLU A 89 6.94 18.06 -0.10
CA GLU A 89 7.33 18.87 -1.27
C GLU A 89 6.32 18.58 -2.38
N THR A 90 6.30 19.39 -3.44
CA THR A 90 5.41 19.16 -4.59
C THR A 90 5.56 17.73 -5.13
N GLY A 91 4.49 16.94 -5.04
CA GLY A 91 4.46 15.54 -5.49
C GLY A 91 5.13 14.52 -4.56
N LYS A 92 5.62 14.94 -3.38
CA LYS A 92 6.18 14.06 -2.34
C LYS A 92 5.41 14.21 -1.03
N TYR A 93 5.15 13.07 -0.41
CA TYR A 93 4.42 12.97 0.83
C TYR A 93 5.27 12.33 1.91
N LYS A 94 5.05 12.74 3.16
CA LYS A 94 5.68 12.17 4.34
C LYS A 94 4.63 11.52 5.22
N LYS A 95 4.88 10.28 5.64
CA LYS A 95 4.03 9.56 6.61
C LYS A 95 4.06 10.26 7.98
N ILE A 96 2.98 10.13 8.74
CA ILE A 96 2.83 10.70 10.10
C ILE A 96 2.47 9.58 11.06
#